data_AF-A0A1H0L6Q3-F1
#
_entry.id   AF-A0A1H0L6Q3-F1
#
_cell.length_a   1.000
_cell.length_b   1.000
_cell.length_c   1.000
_cell.angle_alpha   90.00
_cell.angle_beta   90.00
_cell.angle_gamma   90.00
#
_symmetry.space_group_name_H-M   'P 1'
#
loop_
_entity.id
_entity.type
_entity.pdbx_description
1 polymer ?
#
loop_
_entity_poly.entity_id
_entity_poly.type
_entity_poly.pdbx_seq_one_letter_code
_entity_poly.pdbx_strand_id
1 'polypeptide(L)'
;MLDGVVAQLDHCFSTLNAQTGKAGQPLTENEWLMSIRSRVGIPGGTCGFDLPAYYAWQHHSPEKRQHDLEGWANHLAPLAESLYVLLKLLRDSGMPQKVAADHGQFQQTLPQGRTFQLLRLRIDPAWNMVPEISGNRLIVSVRLMRQDADGKLQPVQEDAAFELTLCA
;
A
#
# COMPACT_ATOMS: atom_id res chain seq x y z
N MET A 1 25.20 -10.49 -7.01
CA MET A 1 23.91 -10.12 -6.36
C MET A 1 23.66 -8.62 -6.51
N LEU A 2 24.61 -7.75 -6.14
CA LEU A 2 24.50 -6.29 -6.31
C LEU A 2 24.27 -5.88 -7.78
N ASP A 3 25.03 -6.44 -8.72
CA ASP A 3 24.90 -6.11 -10.16
C ASP A 3 23.50 -6.41 -10.71
N GLY A 4 22.83 -7.44 -10.18
CA GLY A 4 21.46 -7.78 -10.56
C GLY A 4 20.43 -6.76 -10.06
N VAL A 5 20.64 -6.20 -8.86
CA VAL A 5 19.78 -5.14 -8.31
C VAL A 5 19.97 -3.84 -9.08
N VAL A 6 21.22 -3.48 -9.39
CA VAL A 6 21.54 -2.29 -10.19
C VAL A 6 20.92 -2.40 -11.58
N ALA A 7 21.10 -3.54 -12.27
CA ALA A 7 20.49 -3.78 -13.56
C ALA A 7 18.95 -3.69 -13.53
N GLN A 8 18.32 -4.18 -12.46
CA GLN A 8 16.87 -4.08 -12.28
C GLN A 8 16.42 -2.62 -12.08
N LEU A 9 17.16 -1.83 -11.30
CA LEU A 9 16.90 -0.40 -11.12
C LEU A 9 17.05 0.37 -12.44
N ASP A 10 18.11 0.13 -13.18
CA ASP A 10 18.35 0.77 -14.49
C ASP A 10 17.25 0.42 -15.48
N HIS A 11 16.80 -0.84 -15.49
CA HIS A 11 15.67 -1.28 -16.30
C HIS A 11 14.38 -0.53 -15.93
N CYS A 12 14.00 -0.54 -14.64
CA CYS A 12 12.80 0.17 -14.17
C CYS A 12 12.87 1.67 -14.47
N PHE A 13 14.01 2.31 -14.23
CA PHE A 13 14.24 3.73 -14.52
C PHE A 13 14.09 4.04 -16.02
N SER A 14 14.71 3.24 -16.88
CA SER A 14 14.64 3.43 -18.34
C SER A 14 13.22 3.23 -18.85
N THR A 15 12.53 2.17 -18.42
CA THR A 15 11.16 1.86 -18.84
C THR A 15 10.17 2.93 -18.37
N LEU A 16 10.34 3.45 -17.15
CA LEU A 16 9.49 4.50 -16.60
C LEU A 16 9.74 5.86 -17.29
N ASN A 17 10.99 6.24 -17.53
CA ASN A 17 11.33 7.49 -18.23
C ASN A 17 10.95 7.48 -19.70
N ALA A 18 10.91 6.31 -20.33
CA ALA A 18 10.43 6.17 -21.70
C ALA A 18 8.90 6.33 -21.81
N GLN A 19 8.16 6.30 -20.70
CA GLN A 19 6.72 6.57 -20.74
C GLN A 19 6.46 8.01 -21.17
N THR A 20 5.60 8.17 -22.17
CA THR A 20 5.18 9.49 -22.63
C THR A 20 3.92 9.91 -21.87
N GLY A 21 3.90 11.15 -21.38
CA GLY A 21 2.74 11.71 -20.73
C GLY A 21 2.60 11.32 -19.26
N LYS A 22 1.38 11.38 -18.73
CA LYS A 22 1.11 11.10 -17.31
C LYS A 22 0.94 9.60 -17.07
N ALA A 23 1.31 9.14 -15.88
CA ALA A 23 1.04 7.75 -15.47
C ALA A 23 -0.45 7.41 -15.64
N GLY A 24 -0.75 6.32 -16.33
CA GLY A 24 -2.12 5.89 -16.61
C GLY A 24 -2.88 6.76 -17.63
N GLN A 25 -2.21 7.66 -18.36
CA GLN A 25 -2.87 8.49 -19.39
C GLN A 25 -3.69 7.68 -20.41
N PRO A 26 -3.21 6.54 -20.94
CA PRO A 26 -4.02 5.71 -21.85
C PRO A 26 -5.35 5.23 -21.24
N LEU A 27 -5.39 5.01 -19.92
CA LEU A 27 -6.61 4.63 -19.20
C LEU A 27 -7.58 5.81 -19.08
N THR A 28 -7.04 7.03 -18.91
CA THR A 28 -7.86 8.25 -18.84
C THR A 28 -8.35 8.75 -20.19
N GLU A 29 -7.71 8.32 -21.28
CA GLU A 29 -8.14 8.61 -22.66
C GLU A 29 -9.13 7.54 -23.18
N ASN A 30 -9.27 6.41 -22.48
CA ASN A 30 -10.27 5.40 -22.80
C ASN A 30 -11.67 5.88 -22.39
N GLU A 31 -12.45 6.33 -23.36
CA GLU A 31 -13.81 6.85 -23.15
C GLU A 31 -14.73 5.87 -22.40
N TRP A 32 -14.61 4.57 -22.67
CA TRP A 32 -15.42 3.55 -22.02
C TRP A 32 -15.07 3.42 -20.53
N LEU A 33 -13.78 3.33 -20.17
CA LEU A 33 -13.34 3.31 -18.77
C LEU A 33 -13.74 4.60 -18.04
N MET A 34 -13.65 5.74 -18.73
CA MET A 34 -14.03 7.04 -18.18
C MET A 34 -15.54 7.16 -17.95
N SER A 35 -16.35 6.57 -18.83
CA SER A 35 -17.81 6.50 -18.64
C SER A 35 -18.17 5.74 -17.36
N ILE A 36 -17.49 4.61 -17.08
CA ILE A 36 -17.67 3.84 -15.84
C ILE A 36 -17.21 4.64 -14.63
N ARG A 37 -16.02 5.25 -14.71
CA ARG A 37 -15.45 6.06 -13.62
C ARG A 37 -16.39 7.18 -13.18
N SER A 38 -17.10 7.80 -14.11
CA SER A 38 -18.05 8.88 -13.81
C SER A 38 -19.25 8.44 -12.96
N ARG A 39 -19.56 7.15 -12.95
CA ARG A 39 -20.74 6.58 -12.28
C ARG A 39 -20.42 5.76 -11.03
N VAL A 40 -19.21 5.19 -10.90
CA VAL A 40 -18.79 4.36 -9.75
C VAL A 40 -18.93 5.07 -8.40
N GLY A 41 -18.77 6.40 -8.37
CA GLY A 41 -18.96 7.19 -7.14
C GLY A 41 -20.42 7.44 -6.75
N ILE A 42 -21.38 7.09 -7.61
CA ILE A 42 -22.81 7.31 -7.38
C ILE A 42 -23.39 6.01 -6.81
N PRO A 43 -24.03 6.01 -5.62
CA PRO A 43 -24.74 4.84 -5.11
C PRO A 43 -25.75 4.32 -6.15
N GLY A 44 -25.57 3.08 -6.60
CA GLY A 44 -26.42 2.47 -7.64
C GLY A 44 -26.08 2.88 -9.09
N GLY A 45 -25.13 3.77 -9.33
CA GLY A 45 -24.81 4.29 -10.66
C GLY A 45 -24.13 3.28 -11.61
N THR A 46 -23.74 2.11 -11.11
CA THR A 46 -23.19 1.01 -11.91
C THR A 46 -24.22 -0.04 -12.27
N CYS A 47 -25.51 0.26 -12.10
CA CYS A 47 -26.59 -0.63 -12.51
C CYS A 47 -26.64 -0.81 -14.04
N GLY A 48 -27.32 -1.88 -14.49
CA GLY A 48 -27.36 -2.22 -15.91
C GLY A 48 -28.09 -1.21 -16.81
N PHE A 49 -28.99 -0.40 -16.26
CA PHE A 49 -29.69 0.63 -17.04
C PHE A 49 -28.86 1.92 -17.19
N ASP A 50 -28.04 2.27 -16.19
CA ASP A 50 -27.16 3.45 -16.24
C ASP A 50 -25.89 3.20 -17.06
N LEU A 51 -25.38 1.95 -17.03
CA LEU A 51 -24.19 1.53 -17.79
C LEU A 51 -24.45 0.24 -18.59
N PRO A 52 -25.30 0.29 -19.64
CA PRO A 52 -25.65 -0.89 -20.43
C PRO A 52 -24.44 -1.54 -21.12
N ALA A 53 -23.46 -0.74 -21.56
CA ALA A 53 -22.24 -1.26 -22.17
C ALA A 53 -21.34 -2.01 -21.15
N TYR A 54 -21.28 -1.52 -19.91
CA TYR A 54 -20.56 -2.21 -18.84
C TYR A 54 -21.27 -3.51 -18.45
N TYR A 55 -22.61 -3.50 -18.38
CA TYR A 55 -23.40 -4.70 -18.15
C TYR A 55 -23.18 -5.74 -19.25
N ALA A 56 -23.19 -5.33 -20.52
CA ALA A 56 -22.90 -6.21 -21.65
C ALA A 56 -21.47 -6.79 -21.57
N TRP A 57 -20.47 -5.98 -21.21
CA TRP A 57 -19.09 -6.44 -21.01
C TRP A 57 -18.97 -7.51 -19.93
N GLN A 58 -19.72 -7.40 -18.83
CA GLN A 58 -19.73 -8.43 -17.76
C GLN A 58 -20.21 -9.80 -18.25
N HIS A 59 -21.02 -9.84 -19.31
CA HIS A 59 -21.54 -11.08 -19.90
C HIS A 59 -20.62 -11.68 -20.97
N HIS A 60 -19.49 -11.03 -21.27
CA HIS A 60 -18.45 -11.66 -22.08
C HIS A 60 -17.80 -12.82 -21.35
N SER A 61 -17.21 -13.73 -22.14
CA SER A 61 -16.50 -14.88 -21.59
C SER A 61 -15.40 -14.43 -20.60
N PRO A 62 -15.08 -15.24 -19.58
CA PRO A 62 -14.02 -14.91 -18.63
C PRO A 62 -12.70 -14.56 -19.32
N GLU A 63 -12.35 -15.26 -20.40
CA GLU A 63 -11.10 -15.08 -21.15
C GLU A 63 -11.05 -13.70 -21.80
N LYS A 64 -12.15 -13.25 -22.40
CA LYS A 64 -12.23 -11.91 -22.99
C LYS A 64 -12.09 -10.83 -21.92
N ARG A 65 -12.77 -10.99 -20.78
CA ARG A 65 -12.68 -10.02 -19.67
C ARG A 65 -11.27 -9.98 -19.07
N GLN A 66 -10.60 -11.12 -18.93
CA GLN A 66 -9.21 -11.19 -18.48
C GLN A 66 -8.28 -10.47 -19.45
N HIS A 67 -8.43 -10.71 -20.75
CA HIS A 67 -7.62 -10.04 -21.78
C HIS A 67 -7.76 -8.51 -21.71
N ASP A 68 -8.99 -8.01 -21.61
CA ASP A 68 -9.25 -6.57 -21.49
C ASP A 68 -8.61 -5.99 -20.21
N LEU A 69 -8.78 -6.67 -19.07
CA LEU A 69 -8.22 -6.27 -17.77
C LEU A 69 -6.68 -6.27 -17.78
N GLU A 70 -6.05 -7.29 -18.37
CA GLU A 70 -4.61 -7.38 -18.54
C GLU A 70 -4.10 -6.23 -19.42
N GLY A 71 -4.78 -5.95 -20.53
CA GLY A 71 -4.47 -4.81 -21.40
C GLY A 71 -4.47 -3.49 -20.64
N TRP A 72 -5.50 -3.23 -19.83
CA TRP A 72 -5.57 -2.02 -19.01
C TRP A 72 -4.53 -1.99 -17.90
N ALA A 73 -4.33 -3.10 -17.18
CA ALA A 73 -3.35 -3.17 -16.10
C ALA A 73 -1.91 -2.98 -16.59
N ASN A 74 -1.58 -3.47 -17.79
CA ASN A 74 -0.24 -3.38 -18.37
C ASN A 74 0.21 -1.93 -18.62
N HIS A 75 -0.72 -0.98 -18.81
CA HIS A 75 -0.36 0.45 -18.87
C HIS A 75 0.24 1.00 -17.56
N LEU A 76 0.06 0.30 -16.45
CA LEU A 76 0.63 0.66 -15.15
C LEU A 76 1.83 -0.21 -14.76
N ALA A 77 2.18 -1.23 -15.56
CA ALA A 77 3.25 -2.17 -15.24
C ALA A 77 4.62 -1.49 -15.00
N PRO A 78 5.08 -0.54 -15.83
CA PRO A 78 6.35 0.16 -15.58
C PRO A 78 6.42 0.86 -14.22
N LEU A 79 5.30 1.48 -13.81
CA LEU A 79 5.20 2.14 -12.51
C LEU A 79 5.15 1.12 -11.38
N ALA A 80 4.35 0.06 -11.54
CA ALA A 80 4.19 -0.99 -10.53
C ALA A 80 5.51 -1.72 -10.25
N GLU A 81 6.27 -2.07 -11.28
CA GLU A 81 7.58 -2.71 -11.16
C GLU A 81 8.58 -1.80 -10.46
N SER A 82 8.64 -0.53 -10.85
CA SER A 82 9.51 0.46 -10.22
C SER A 82 9.20 0.61 -8.72
N LEU A 83 7.91 0.74 -8.37
CA LEU A 83 7.46 0.81 -6.98
C LEU A 83 7.77 -0.48 -6.21
N TYR A 84 7.62 -1.64 -6.83
CA TYR A 84 7.93 -2.92 -6.20
C TYR A 84 9.41 -3.00 -5.81
N VAL A 85 10.32 -2.64 -6.73
CA VAL A 85 11.77 -2.64 -6.48
C VAL A 85 12.13 -1.64 -5.38
N LEU A 86 11.64 -0.40 -5.48
CA LEU A 86 11.92 0.64 -4.48
C LEU A 86 11.41 0.26 -3.08
N LEU A 87 10.17 -0.23 -2.98
CA LEU A 87 9.59 -0.65 -1.71
C LEU A 87 10.29 -1.88 -1.15
N LYS A 88 10.78 -2.80 -1.99
CA LYS A 88 11.60 -3.93 -1.55
C LYS A 88 12.91 -3.45 -0.94
N LEU A 89 13.67 -2.62 -1.65
CA LEU A 89 14.95 -2.06 -1.17
C LEU A 89 14.77 -1.25 0.12
N LEU A 90 13.70 -0.44 0.19
CA LEU A 90 13.37 0.31 1.40
C LEU A 90 13.07 -0.63 2.58
N ARG A 91 12.29 -1.70 2.37
CA ARG A 91 11.99 -2.67 3.44
C ARG A 91 13.22 -3.45 3.88
N ASP A 92 14.15 -3.71 2.97
CA ASP A 92 15.41 -4.42 3.24
C ASP A 92 16.46 -3.52 3.93
N SER A 93 16.31 -2.19 3.89
CA SER A 93 17.23 -1.24 4.55
C SER A 93 17.04 -1.15 6.08
N GLY A 94 15.94 -1.70 6.59
CA GLY A 94 15.59 -1.70 8.01
C GLY A 94 15.93 -3.02 8.69
N MET A 95 16.40 -2.95 9.94
CA MET A 95 16.59 -4.14 10.80
C MET A 95 15.48 -4.20 11.86
N PRO A 96 14.82 -5.37 12.04
CA PRO A 96 13.86 -5.55 13.13
C PRO A 96 14.53 -5.43 14.51
N GLN A 97 13.90 -4.65 15.39
CA GLN A 97 14.31 -4.43 16.76
C GLN A 97 13.19 -4.92 17.67
N LYS A 98 13.51 -5.77 18.65
CA LYS A 98 12.56 -6.15 19.69
C LYS A 98 12.44 -4.98 20.67
N VAL A 99 11.21 -4.52 20.87
CA VAL A 99 10.88 -3.43 21.78
C VAL A 99 9.75 -3.88 22.70
N ALA A 100 9.60 -3.21 23.83
CA ALA A 100 8.51 -3.43 24.78
C ALA A 100 7.73 -2.12 24.95
N ALA A 101 6.41 -2.23 24.86
CA ALA A 101 5.49 -1.20 25.34
C ALA A 101 5.27 -1.40 26.83
N ASP A 102 5.45 -0.32 27.60
CA ASP A 102 5.13 -0.22 29.01
C ASP A 102 3.70 0.31 29.14
N HIS A 103 2.84 -0.41 29.84
CA HIS A 103 1.42 -0.07 29.97
C HIS A 103 0.74 0.24 28.62
N GLY A 104 0.99 -0.60 27.62
CA GLY A 104 0.47 -0.45 26.26
C GLY A 104 1.03 0.75 25.48
N GLN A 105 2.09 1.40 25.94
CA GLN A 105 2.69 2.57 25.27
C GLN A 105 4.17 2.37 24.97
N PHE A 106 4.60 2.78 23.79
CA PHE A 106 5.99 2.82 23.38
C PHE A 106 6.30 4.13 22.67
N GLN A 107 7.45 4.72 22.96
CA GLN A 107 7.91 5.93 22.30
C GLN A 107 9.43 5.88 22.05
N GLN A 108 9.83 6.28 20.85
CA GLN A 108 11.23 6.28 20.43
C GLN A 108 11.57 7.55 19.66
N THR A 109 12.59 8.27 20.13
CA THR A 109 13.18 9.39 19.41
C THR A 109 13.95 8.88 18.19
N LEU A 110 13.72 9.49 17.04
CA LEU A 110 14.42 9.19 15.79
C LEU A 110 15.75 9.97 15.73
N PRO A 111 16.86 9.32 15.34
CA PRO A 111 18.14 9.99 15.16
C PRO A 111 18.07 11.17 14.18
N GLN A 112 18.67 12.30 14.56
CA GLN A 112 18.81 13.45 13.65
C GLN A 112 19.75 13.10 12.49
N GLY A 113 19.49 13.67 11.31
CA GLY A 113 20.29 13.44 10.10
C GLY A 113 19.95 12.17 9.32
N ARG A 114 19.08 11.29 9.85
CA ARG A 114 18.54 10.13 9.11
C ARG A 114 17.05 10.33 8.84
N THR A 115 16.64 10.22 7.58
CA THR A 115 15.22 10.26 7.21
C THR A 115 14.70 8.85 7.12
N PHE A 116 13.69 8.53 7.92
CA PHE A 116 12.97 7.26 7.83
C PHE A 116 11.71 7.47 6.99
N GLN A 117 11.49 6.57 6.03
CA GLN A 117 10.38 6.67 5.08
C GLN A 117 9.28 5.64 5.37
N LEU A 118 9.61 4.57 6.10
CA LEU A 118 8.67 3.51 6.44
C LEU A 118 8.96 2.97 7.84
N LEU A 119 7.89 2.76 8.61
CA LEU A 119 7.91 2.02 9.86
C LEU A 119 7.11 0.74 9.66
N ARG A 120 7.65 -0.39 10.12
CA ARG A 120 6.97 -1.68 10.15
C ARG A 120 6.87 -2.14 11.58
N LEU A 121 5.71 -2.62 11.98
CA LEU A 121 5.47 -3.19 13.29
C LEU A 121 4.96 -4.62 13.11
N ARG A 122 5.55 -5.56 13.84
CA ARG A 122 5.11 -6.95 13.92
C ARG A 122 4.78 -7.27 15.36
N ILE A 123 3.51 -7.54 15.63
CA ILE A 123 2.96 -7.96 16.91
C ILE A 123 2.34 -9.34 16.74
N ASP A 124 2.40 -10.16 17.78
CA ASP A 124 1.80 -11.49 17.74
C ASP A 124 0.26 -11.36 17.77
N PRO A 125 -0.47 -11.93 16.77
CA PRO A 125 -1.92 -11.88 16.73
C PRO A 125 -2.61 -12.45 17.98
N ALA A 126 -1.96 -13.34 18.72
CA ALA A 126 -2.50 -13.93 19.95
C ALA A 126 -2.80 -12.89 21.05
N TRP A 127 -2.16 -11.72 21.03
CA TRP A 127 -2.40 -10.65 21.99
C TRP A 127 -3.74 -9.91 21.74
N ASN A 128 -4.33 -10.09 20.56
CA ASN A 128 -5.54 -9.39 20.12
C ASN A 128 -5.44 -7.86 20.33
N MET A 129 -4.25 -7.31 20.07
CA MET A 129 -3.97 -5.88 20.20
C MET A 129 -3.91 -5.21 18.83
N VAL A 130 -4.47 -4.00 18.76
CA VAL A 130 -4.45 -3.12 17.60
C VAL A 130 -3.46 -1.99 17.87
N PRO A 131 -2.36 -1.89 17.11
CA PRO A 131 -1.39 -0.81 17.29
C PRO A 131 -1.86 0.48 16.61
N GLU A 132 -2.06 1.54 17.39
CA GLU A 132 -2.17 2.90 16.89
C GLU A 132 -0.77 3.53 16.82
N ILE A 133 -0.35 3.93 15.63
CA ILE A 133 1.01 4.45 15.39
C ILE A 133 0.90 5.92 14.99
N SER A 134 1.62 6.77 15.70
CA SER A 134 1.84 8.16 15.31
C SER A 134 3.33 8.43 15.20
N GLY A 135 3.72 9.29 14.27
CA GLY A 135 5.13 9.60 14.07
C GLY A 135 5.34 10.89 13.33
N ASN A 136 6.45 11.54 13.62
CA ASN A 136 6.98 12.66 12.86
C ASN A 136 8.49 12.46 12.64
N ARG A 137 9.19 13.47 12.12
CA ARG A 137 10.63 13.37 11.81
C ARG A 137 11.53 13.17 13.04
N LEU A 138 11.01 13.41 14.25
CA LEU A 138 11.75 13.39 15.51
C LEU A 138 11.37 12.23 16.41
N ILE A 139 10.13 11.73 16.31
CA ILE A 139 9.62 10.75 17.27
C ILE A 139 8.59 9.83 16.65
N VAL A 140 8.59 8.59 17.12
CA VAL A 140 7.55 7.59 16.86
C VAL A 140 6.91 7.23 18.18
N SER A 141 5.58 7.11 18.19
CA SER A 141 4.79 6.66 19.32
C SER A 141 3.83 5.56 18.88
N VAL A 142 3.78 4.49 19.64
CA VAL A 142 2.88 3.36 19.46
C VAL A 142 2.02 3.24 20.71
N ARG A 143 0.70 3.18 20.53
CA ARG A 143 -0.27 2.90 21.57
C ARG A 143 -1.00 1.61 21.22
N LEU A 144 -1.00 0.65 22.13
CA LEU A 144 -1.67 -0.63 21.95
C LEU A 144 -3.10 -0.53 22.49
N MET A 145 -4.04 -0.91 21.64
CA MET A 145 -5.47 -0.86 21.91
C MET A 145 -6.05 -2.27 21.84
N ARG A 146 -7.18 -2.52 22.51
CA ARG A 146 -7.95 -3.77 22.37
C ARG A 146 -9.41 -3.41 22.18
N GLN A 147 -10.12 -4.14 21.33
CA GLN A 147 -11.57 -3.98 21.20
C GLN A 147 -12.27 -4.56 22.43
N ASP A 148 -13.18 -3.79 23.01
CA ASP A 148 -14.09 -4.26 24.06
C ASP A 148 -15.28 -5.04 23.45
N ALA A 149 -16.18 -5.52 24.31
CA ALA A 149 -17.35 -6.29 23.89
C ALA A 149 -18.33 -5.49 23.02
N ASP A 150 -18.31 -4.15 23.11
CA ASP A 150 -19.13 -3.24 22.30
C ASP A 150 -18.42 -2.85 20.98
N GLY A 151 -17.22 -3.40 20.72
CA GLY A 151 -16.41 -3.12 19.54
C GLY A 151 -15.61 -1.82 19.60
N LYS A 152 -15.56 -1.13 20.74
CA LYS A 152 -14.79 0.11 20.90
C LYS A 152 -13.33 -0.20 21.22
N LEU A 153 -12.41 0.55 20.63
CA LEU A 153 -10.98 0.45 20.94
C LEU A 153 -10.66 1.14 22.26
N GLN A 154 -10.11 0.40 23.21
CA GLN A 154 -9.65 0.90 24.51
C GLN A 154 -8.14 0.72 24.67
N PRO A 155 -7.42 1.67 25.31
CA PRO A 155 -6.01 1.51 25.60
C PRO A 155 -5.75 0.32 26.51
N VAL A 156 -4.79 -0.51 26.12
CA VAL A 156 -4.28 -1.60 26.94
C VAL A 156 -3.43 -1.03 28.07
N GLN A 157 -3.48 -1.64 29.26
CA GLN A 157 -2.66 -1.27 30.44
C GLN A 157 -1.59 -2.33 30.77
N GLU A 158 -1.50 -3.35 29.94
CA GLU A 158 -0.57 -4.48 30.02
C GLU A 158 0.72 -4.18 29.23
N ASP A 159 1.83 -4.73 29.68
CA ASP A 159 3.08 -4.68 28.93
C ASP A 159 3.03 -5.66 27.75
N ALA A 160 3.63 -5.27 26.63
CA ALA A 160 3.67 -6.12 25.44
C ALA A 160 4.97 -5.92 24.66
N ALA A 161 5.54 -7.03 24.20
CA ALA A 161 6.71 -7.02 23.33
C ALA A 161 6.29 -7.17 21.86
N PHE A 162 6.92 -6.39 20.99
CA PHE A 162 6.73 -6.47 19.54
C PHE A 162 8.03 -6.13 18.81
N GLU A 163 8.05 -6.36 17.51
CA GLU A 163 9.17 -5.95 16.66
C GLU A 163 8.85 -4.68 15.91
N LEU A 164 9.78 -3.74 15.93
CA LEU A 164 9.75 -2.49 15.19
C LEU A 164 10.89 -2.47 14.17
N THR A 165 10.60 -2.08 12.94
CA THR A 165 11.62 -1.85 11.90
C THR A 165 11.47 -0.45 11.36
N LEU A 166 12.55 0.32 11.41
CA LEU A 166 12.64 1.64 10.80
C LEU A 166 13.46 1.55 9.50
N CYS A 167 12.81 1.86 8.38
CA CYS A 167 13.36 1.79 7.03
C CYS A 167 13.72 3.19 6.54
N ALA A 168 14.97 3.36 6.10
CA ALA A 168 15.53 4.63 5.61
C ALA A 168 15.98 4.51 4.17
#